data_AF-A0AA43ZZP6-F1
#
_entry.id   AF-A0AA43ZZP6-F1
#
_cell.length_a   1.000
_cell.length_b   1.000
_cell.length_c   1.000
_cell.angle_alpha   90.00
_cell.angle_beta   90.00
_cell.angle_gamma   90.00
#
_symmetry.space_group_name_H-M   'P 1'
#
loop_
_entity.id
_entity.type
_entity.pdbx_description
1 polymer ?
#
loop_
_entity_poly.entity_id
_entity_poly.type
_entity_poly.pdbx_seq_one_letter_code
_entity_poly.pdbx_strand_id
1 'polypeptide(L)'
;MSNKNYNNYSIAKKTIAVVFLSLIGMLNVMAQTGTVNRTFIMTGFGEKLDTCNLSLFFEQGKVTGLNMAFNNKGKGSFILASISGAPNMYHKYKTPEQRINDFKNLIDTLQTKYDEWSAIAKNNKVVNYKKQIGNFSNVPILSLTLHKNNIKYYQKNEVPYIDDCTPYFQVDTKGNCCVFFGWKGFNFERTKGYNQGFWTSYPIKEQVTENLVIFQFYSSKELQSLKDALNLETARQELLNKTKSSEEIDSLFK
;
A
#
# COMPACT_ATOMS: atom_id res chain seq x y z
N MET A 1 -45.59 -43.45 17.61
CA MET A 1 -44.57 -43.23 16.55
C MET A 1 -44.80 -41.86 15.90
N SER A 2 -44.14 -40.78 16.35
CA SER A 2 -44.10 -39.49 15.61
C SER A 2 -43.08 -38.50 16.24
N ASN A 3 -41.79 -38.86 16.24
CA ASN A 3 -40.74 -37.92 16.71
C ASN A 3 -39.47 -37.92 15.85
N LYS A 4 -39.31 -38.84 14.90
CA LYS A 4 -38.19 -38.84 13.95
C LYS A 4 -38.39 -37.85 12.79
N ASN A 5 -39.62 -37.66 12.32
CA ASN A 5 -39.89 -36.80 11.16
C ASN A 5 -39.80 -35.30 11.47
N TYR A 6 -40.22 -34.85 12.66
CA TYR A 6 -40.11 -33.45 13.08
C TYR A 6 -38.65 -33.03 13.31
N ASN A 7 -37.83 -33.90 13.89
CA ASN A 7 -36.39 -33.64 14.07
C ASN A 7 -35.66 -33.57 12.72
N ASN A 8 -35.96 -34.46 11.77
CA ASN A 8 -35.38 -34.41 10.43
C ASN A 8 -35.78 -33.14 9.66
N TYR A 9 -37.02 -32.67 9.81
CA TYR A 9 -37.50 -31.44 9.16
C TYR A 9 -36.85 -30.17 9.75
N SER A 10 -36.63 -30.15 11.08
CA SER A 10 -35.92 -29.07 11.78
C SER A 10 -34.43 -29.02 11.40
N ILE A 11 -33.77 -30.18 11.31
CA ILE A 11 -32.39 -30.30 10.86
C ILE A 11 -32.26 -29.88 9.38
N ALA A 12 -33.16 -30.34 8.51
CA ALA A 12 -33.16 -29.95 7.09
C ALA A 12 -33.31 -28.43 6.89
N LYS A 13 -34.23 -27.76 7.63
CA LYS A 13 -34.36 -26.30 7.59
C LYS A 13 -33.10 -25.57 8.07
N LYS A 14 -32.45 -26.04 9.14
CA LYS A 14 -31.19 -25.47 9.64
C LYS A 14 -30.06 -25.66 8.64
N THR A 15 -29.92 -26.84 8.04
CA THR A 15 -28.91 -27.13 7.01
C THR A 15 -29.12 -26.27 5.77
N ILE A 16 -30.36 -26.13 5.30
CA ILE A 16 -30.71 -25.28 4.16
C ILE A 16 -30.35 -23.81 4.45
N ALA A 17 -30.69 -23.30 5.64
CA ALA A 17 -30.34 -21.93 6.03
C ALA A 17 -28.81 -21.70 6.09
N VAL A 18 -28.04 -22.66 6.63
CA VAL A 18 -26.57 -22.59 6.65
C VAL A 18 -26.00 -22.63 5.23
N VAL A 19 -26.53 -23.46 4.35
CA VAL A 19 -26.12 -23.53 2.94
C VAL A 19 -26.40 -22.21 2.23
N PHE A 20 -27.60 -21.64 2.38
CA PHE A 20 -27.94 -20.33 1.80
C PHE A 20 -27.07 -19.20 2.35
N LEU A 21 -26.82 -19.16 3.66
CA LEU A 21 -25.92 -18.17 4.27
C LEU A 21 -24.48 -18.33 3.75
N SER A 22 -24.01 -19.57 3.57
CA SER A 22 -22.67 -19.84 3.01
C SER A 22 -22.57 -19.43 1.54
N LEU A 23 -23.62 -19.64 0.74
CA LEU A 23 -23.70 -19.20 -0.66
C LEU A 23 -23.70 -17.68 -0.77
N ILE A 24 -24.50 -17.00 0.04
CA ILE A 24 -24.51 -15.53 0.10
C ILE A 24 -23.14 -15.00 0.54
N GLY A 25 -22.50 -15.66 1.52
CA GLY A 25 -21.14 -15.36 1.95
C GLY A 25 -20.11 -15.49 0.81
N MET A 26 -20.15 -16.59 0.05
CA MET A 26 -19.25 -16.82 -1.09
C MET A 26 -19.49 -15.81 -2.23
N LEU A 27 -20.75 -15.50 -2.54
CA LEU A 27 -21.10 -14.51 -3.56
C LEU A 27 -20.58 -13.12 -3.20
N ASN A 28 -20.75 -12.70 -1.94
CA ASN A 28 -20.21 -11.44 -1.44
C ASN A 28 -18.67 -11.40 -1.54
N VAL A 29 -17.98 -12.51 -1.25
CA VAL A 29 -16.52 -12.58 -1.38
C VAL A 29 -16.08 -12.48 -2.84
N MET A 30 -16.77 -13.13 -3.78
CA MET A 30 -16.46 -13.05 -5.22
C MET A 30 -16.70 -11.64 -5.79
N ALA A 31 -17.73 -10.95 -5.31
CA ALA A 31 -18.07 -9.57 -5.66
C ALA A 31 -17.00 -8.52 -5.26
N GLN A 32 -16.01 -8.92 -4.46
CA GLN A 32 -14.86 -8.09 -4.06
C GLN A 32 -13.64 -8.31 -4.97
N THR A 33 -13.85 -8.38 -6.27
CA THR A 33 -12.78 -8.48 -7.26
C THR A 33 -12.64 -7.16 -8.00
N GLY A 34 -11.43 -6.59 -8.06
CA GLY A 34 -11.20 -5.33 -8.76
C GLY A 34 -10.11 -4.45 -8.15
N THR A 35 -10.09 -3.20 -8.58
CA THR A 35 -9.14 -2.18 -8.11
C THR A 35 -9.87 -1.05 -7.39
N VAL A 36 -9.37 -0.66 -6.22
CA VAL A 36 -9.82 0.53 -5.50
C VAL A 36 -8.71 1.58 -5.56
N ASN A 37 -9.01 2.72 -6.19
CA ASN A 37 -8.10 3.85 -6.27
C ASN A 37 -8.38 4.83 -5.14
N ARG A 38 -7.33 5.26 -4.47
CA ARG A 38 -7.32 6.19 -3.35
C ARG A 38 -6.29 7.27 -3.60
N THR A 39 -6.48 8.37 -2.91
CA THR A 39 -5.51 9.46 -2.85
C THR A 39 -5.15 9.74 -1.40
N PHE A 40 -3.89 10.03 -1.14
CA PHE A 40 -3.45 10.57 0.14
C PHE A 40 -2.61 11.82 -0.07
N ILE A 41 -2.49 12.63 0.98
CA ILE A 41 -1.82 13.92 0.93
C ILE A 41 -0.46 13.78 1.60
N MET A 42 0.57 14.27 0.92
CA MET A 42 1.91 14.37 1.45
C MET A 42 2.50 15.72 1.01
N THR A 43 2.93 16.53 1.98
CA THR A 43 3.60 17.79 1.66
C THR A 43 5.08 17.48 1.41
N GLY A 44 5.42 17.15 0.16
CA GLY A 44 6.81 16.96 -0.28
C GLY A 44 7.63 18.25 -0.22
N PHE A 45 8.93 18.17 -0.54
CA PHE A 45 9.93 19.25 -0.43
C PHE A 45 9.47 20.65 -0.91
N GLY A 46 8.91 21.42 0.02
CA GLY A 46 8.74 22.87 -0.07
C GLY A 46 7.66 23.38 -1.03
N GLU A 47 6.95 22.53 -1.77
CA GLU A 47 5.84 22.95 -2.64
C GLU A 47 4.59 22.09 -2.39
N LYS A 48 3.46 22.79 -2.33
CA LYS A 48 2.15 22.33 -1.84
C LYS A 48 1.62 21.09 -2.56
N LEU A 49 1.18 20.13 -1.76
CA LEU A 49 0.14 19.13 -2.06
C LEU A 49 0.41 18.24 -3.29
N ASP A 50 1.48 17.44 -3.24
CA ASP A 50 1.55 16.29 -4.14
C ASP A 50 0.49 15.28 -3.69
N THR A 51 -0.63 15.25 -4.42
CA THR A 51 -1.62 14.18 -4.26
C THR A 51 -0.98 12.90 -4.75
N CYS A 52 -0.78 11.97 -3.81
CA CYS A 52 -0.20 10.67 -4.10
C CYS A 52 -1.33 9.70 -4.42
N ASN A 53 -1.20 8.97 -5.52
CA ASN A 53 -2.17 7.96 -5.92
C ASN A 53 -1.79 6.60 -5.36
N LEU A 54 -2.79 5.91 -4.82
CA LEU A 54 -2.66 4.58 -4.25
C LEU A 54 -3.74 3.68 -4.85
N SER A 55 -3.33 2.53 -5.40
CA SER A 55 -4.25 1.53 -5.95
C SER A 55 -4.14 0.24 -5.13
N LEU A 56 -5.27 -0.23 -4.60
CA LEU A 56 -5.40 -1.52 -3.93
C LEU A 56 -6.01 -2.54 -4.90
N PHE A 57 -5.42 -3.74 -4.96
CA PHE A 57 -5.86 -4.82 -5.84
C PHE A 57 -6.47 -5.96 -5.03
N PHE A 58 -7.66 -6.41 -5.45
CA PHE A 58 -8.40 -7.48 -4.81
C PHE A 58 -8.82 -8.55 -5.81
N GLU A 59 -8.75 -9.81 -5.39
CA GLU A 59 -9.28 -10.96 -6.10
C GLU A 59 -10.05 -11.82 -5.11
N GLN A 60 -11.37 -11.98 -5.36
CA GLN A 60 -12.26 -12.73 -4.48
C GLN A 60 -12.11 -12.32 -3.00
N GLY A 61 -12.12 -11.01 -2.73
CA GLY A 61 -12.01 -10.44 -1.38
C GLY A 61 -10.63 -10.48 -0.74
N LYS A 62 -9.67 -11.19 -1.36
CA LYS A 62 -8.27 -11.25 -0.90
C LYS A 62 -7.47 -10.12 -1.52
N VAL A 63 -6.62 -9.49 -0.71
CA VAL A 63 -5.70 -8.47 -1.21
C VAL A 63 -4.56 -9.14 -1.99
N THR A 64 -4.41 -8.78 -3.26
CA THR A 64 -3.34 -9.28 -4.13
C THR A 64 -2.17 -8.30 -4.21
N GLY A 65 -2.41 -7.01 -3.91
CA GLY A 65 -1.35 -6.04 -3.77
C GLY A 65 -1.79 -4.60 -3.58
N LEU A 66 -0.80 -3.72 -3.61
CA LEU A 66 -0.91 -2.28 -3.52
C LEU A 66 0.17 -1.62 -4.39
N ASN A 67 -0.17 -0.51 -5.03
CA ASN A 67 0.77 0.38 -5.72
C ASN A 67 0.61 1.81 -5.21
N MET A 68 1.72 2.50 -4.98
CA MET A 68 1.77 3.94 -4.65
C MET A 68 2.68 4.65 -5.65
N ALA A 69 2.16 5.66 -6.34
CA ALA A 69 2.93 6.46 -7.28
C ALA A 69 3.45 7.73 -6.61
N PHE A 70 4.78 7.90 -6.63
CA PHE A 70 5.48 9.11 -6.20
C PHE A 70 5.95 9.86 -7.45
N ASN A 71 5.33 11.01 -7.72
CA ASN A 71 5.76 11.87 -8.81
C ASN A 71 7.14 12.46 -8.49
N ASN A 72 8.08 12.32 -9.42
CA ASN A 72 9.33 13.07 -9.34
C ASN A 72 9.06 14.45 -9.96
N LYS A 73 9.57 15.53 -9.38
CA LYS A 73 9.31 16.91 -9.86
C LYS A 73 9.67 17.01 -11.36
N GLY A 74 8.67 17.08 -12.24
CA GLY A 74 8.83 17.14 -13.70
C GLY A 74 7.99 16.11 -14.44
N LYS A 75 7.12 16.57 -15.36
CA LYS A 75 6.27 15.70 -16.18
C LYS A 75 7.14 14.68 -16.93
N GLY A 76 6.97 13.39 -16.65
CA GLY A 76 7.59 12.30 -17.41
C GLY A 76 8.30 11.23 -16.58
N SER A 77 8.48 11.41 -15.25
CA SER A 77 9.06 10.36 -14.41
C SER A 77 8.36 10.21 -13.05
N PHE A 78 8.09 8.97 -12.63
CA PHE A 78 7.56 8.65 -11.31
C PHE A 78 8.11 7.31 -10.80
N ILE A 79 8.18 7.16 -9.48
CA ILE A 79 8.51 5.90 -8.84
C ILE A 79 7.22 5.26 -8.36
N LEU A 80 7.03 3.99 -8.71
CA LEU A 80 5.96 3.14 -8.18
C LEU A 80 6.53 2.30 -7.04
N ALA A 81 6.03 2.48 -5.83
CA ALA A 81 6.29 1.57 -4.72
C ALA A 81 5.15 0.56 -4.62
N SER A 82 5.50 -0.72 -4.56
CA SER A 82 4.54 -1.82 -4.69
C SER A 82 4.65 -2.82 -3.53
N ILE A 83 3.51 -3.27 -3.02
CA ILE A 83 3.39 -4.48 -2.19
C ILE A 83 2.66 -5.50 -3.04
N SER A 84 3.31 -6.57 -3.45
CA SER A 84 2.69 -7.64 -4.25
C SER A 84 3.48 -8.94 -4.13
N GLY A 85 2.96 -10.01 -4.72
CA GLY A 85 3.62 -11.31 -4.79
C GLY A 85 3.32 -12.22 -3.61
N ALA A 86 3.46 -13.53 -3.85
CA ALA A 86 3.18 -14.58 -2.88
C ALA A 86 4.15 -14.54 -1.68
N PRO A 87 3.72 -15.01 -0.49
CA PRO A 87 4.59 -15.18 0.67
C PRO A 87 5.85 -15.98 0.32
N ASN A 88 7.02 -15.42 0.63
CA ASN A 88 8.32 -16.09 0.44
C ASN A 88 9.34 -15.51 1.44
N MET A 89 10.58 -16.00 1.41
CA MET A 89 11.64 -15.55 2.33
C MET A 89 11.91 -14.03 2.29
N TYR A 90 11.79 -13.40 1.12
CA TYR A 90 11.97 -11.95 0.95
C TYR A 90 10.79 -11.15 1.50
N HIS A 91 9.59 -11.73 1.44
CA HIS A 91 8.38 -11.16 2.05
C HIS A 91 8.20 -11.58 3.52
N LYS A 92 9.20 -12.24 4.13
CA LYS A 92 9.12 -12.84 5.48
C LYS A 92 7.89 -13.74 5.67
N TYR A 93 7.51 -14.44 4.60
CA TYR A 93 6.32 -15.29 4.54
C TYR A 93 5.01 -14.54 4.87
N LYS A 94 4.99 -13.22 4.68
CA LYS A 94 3.80 -12.38 4.86
C LYS A 94 3.02 -12.26 3.55
N THR A 95 1.69 -12.33 3.66
CA THR A 95 0.79 -12.00 2.55
C THR A 95 0.86 -10.51 2.19
N PRO A 96 0.38 -10.09 1.00
CA PRO A 96 0.21 -8.67 0.70
C PRO A 96 -0.61 -7.92 1.76
N GLU A 97 -1.70 -8.54 2.23
CA GLU A 97 -2.56 -7.99 3.29
C GLU A 97 -1.81 -7.74 4.60
N GLN A 98 -1.03 -8.73 5.08
CA GLN A 98 -0.23 -8.58 6.29
C GLN A 98 0.79 -7.44 6.14
N ARG A 99 1.47 -7.34 5.00
CA ARG A 99 2.46 -6.28 4.73
C ARG A 99 1.81 -4.89 4.67
N ILE A 100 0.61 -4.78 4.11
CA ILE A 100 -0.15 -3.52 4.08
C ILE A 100 -0.57 -3.13 5.50
N ASN A 101 -1.06 -4.07 6.29
CA ASN A 101 -1.43 -3.83 7.69
C ASN A 101 -0.23 -3.44 8.56
N ASP A 102 0.92 -4.10 8.38
CA ASP A 102 2.17 -3.71 9.05
C ASP A 102 2.58 -2.28 8.69
N PHE A 103 2.46 -1.91 7.41
CA PHE A 103 2.75 -0.55 6.97
C PHE A 103 1.78 0.45 7.59
N LYS A 104 0.48 0.15 7.62
CA LYS A 104 -0.52 0.98 8.29
C LYS A 104 -0.22 1.14 9.80
N ASN A 105 0.20 0.07 10.48
CA ASN A 105 0.58 0.12 11.90
C ASN A 105 1.84 0.96 12.16
N LEU A 106 2.79 0.97 11.22
CA LEU A 106 3.91 1.91 11.25
C LEU A 106 3.36 3.34 11.18
N ILE A 107 2.48 3.66 10.23
CA ILE A 107 1.90 5.01 10.12
C ILE A 107 1.10 5.39 11.39
N ASP A 108 0.37 4.44 12.00
CA ASP A 108 -0.31 4.63 13.29
C ASP A 108 0.69 5.07 14.38
N THR A 109 1.82 4.37 14.50
CA THR A 109 2.88 4.70 15.47
C THR A 109 3.46 6.10 15.22
N LEU A 110 3.70 6.43 13.94
CA LEU A 110 4.25 7.73 13.55
C LEU A 110 3.27 8.87 13.86
N GLN A 111 1.97 8.66 13.68
CA GLN A 111 0.95 9.65 14.03
C GLN A 111 0.90 9.92 15.53
N THR A 112 0.88 8.87 16.36
CA THR A 112 0.93 9.03 17.83
C THR A 112 2.17 9.83 18.24
N LYS A 113 3.35 9.51 17.68
CA LYS A 113 4.60 10.21 18.00
C LYS A 113 4.63 11.63 17.49
N TYR A 114 4.09 11.88 16.30
CA TYR A 114 3.93 13.24 15.77
C TYR A 114 3.08 14.09 16.70
N ASP A 115 1.90 13.60 17.12
CA ASP A 115 0.98 14.36 17.96
C ASP A 115 1.58 14.65 19.35
N GLU A 116 2.14 13.62 20.00
CA GLU A 116 2.80 13.73 21.31
C GLU A 116 3.98 14.73 21.25
N TRP A 117 4.91 14.54 20.32
CA TRP A 117 6.15 15.31 20.28
C TRP A 117 5.96 16.71 19.71
N SER A 118 4.99 16.92 18.81
CA SER A 118 4.64 18.27 18.35
C SER A 118 4.05 19.11 19.47
N ALA A 119 3.21 18.53 20.33
CA ALA A 119 2.68 19.22 21.50
C ALA A 119 3.80 19.63 22.47
N ILE A 120 4.73 18.71 22.76
CA ILE A 120 5.91 18.98 23.60
C ILE A 120 6.78 20.09 22.97
N ALA A 121 7.10 19.99 21.68
CA ALA A 121 7.93 20.96 20.98
C ALA A 121 7.30 22.36 21.02
N LYS A 122 5.99 22.46 20.76
CA LYS A 122 5.24 23.71 20.81
C LYS A 122 5.24 24.33 22.20
N ASN A 123 4.95 23.54 23.24
CA ASN A 123 4.89 24.03 24.62
C ASN A 123 6.25 24.54 25.13
N ASN A 124 7.34 23.95 24.63
CA ASN A 124 8.70 24.31 25.02
C ASN A 124 9.39 25.27 24.03
N LYS A 125 8.69 25.76 23.01
CA LYS A 125 9.24 26.62 21.93
C LYS A 125 10.51 26.04 21.29
N VAL A 126 10.54 24.71 21.11
CA VAL A 126 11.66 23.99 20.50
C VAL A 126 11.81 24.42 19.04
N VAL A 127 13.05 24.64 18.60
CA VAL A 127 13.42 24.92 17.21
C VAL A 127 14.68 24.13 16.85
N ASN A 128 14.86 23.84 15.56
CA ASN A 128 16.06 23.16 15.03
C ASN A 128 16.39 21.85 15.77
N TYR A 129 15.43 20.94 15.84
CA TYR A 129 15.53 19.68 16.57
C TYR A 129 15.31 18.49 15.65
N LYS A 130 16.01 17.39 15.87
CA LYS A 130 15.78 16.12 15.16
C LYS A 130 15.98 14.94 16.10
N LYS A 131 15.04 14.00 16.09
CA LYS A 131 15.09 12.78 16.90
C LYS A 131 14.62 11.58 16.08
N GLN A 132 15.35 10.48 16.18
CA GLN A 132 14.90 9.21 15.63
C GLN A 132 13.71 8.68 16.45
N ILE A 133 12.66 8.25 15.76
CA ILE A 133 11.48 7.65 16.41
C ILE A 133 11.75 6.19 16.77
N GLY A 134 12.41 5.45 15.87
CA GLY A 134 12.77 4.06 16.04
C GLY A 134 13.47 3.51 14.81
N ASN A 135 13.71 2.20 14.80
CA ASN A 135 14.09 1.44 13.62
C ASN A 135 13.05 0.31 13.46
N PHE A 136 12.53 0.15 12.24
CA PHE A 136 11.45 -0.76 11.91
C PHE A 136 11.93 -1.71 10.82
N SER A 137 12.49 -2.84 11.24
CA SER A 137 12.91 -3.88 10.33
C SER A 137 11.70 -4.60 9.73
N ASN A 138 11.80 -4.91 8.45
CA ASN A 138 10.81 -5.57 7.59
C ASN A 138 9.48 -4.82 7.50
N VAL A 139 9.48 -3.50 7.69
CA VAL A 139 8.30 -2.64 7.54
C VAL A 139 8.71 -1.24 7.04
N PRO A 140 8.18 -0.78 5.89
CA PRO A 140 7.39 -1.55 4.93
C PRO A 140 8.27 -2.49 4.10
N ILE A 141 7.67 -3.52 3.49
CA ILE A 141 8.35 -4.35 2.47
C ILE A 141 7.86 -3.89 1.10
N LEU A 142 8.61 -2.97 0.46
CA LEU A 142 8.23 -2.34 -0.81
C LEU A 142 9.17 -2.73 -1.93
N SER A 143 8.63 -3.10 -3.09
CA SER A 143 9.40 -3.16 -4.34
C SER A 143 9.28 -1.84 -5.07
N LEU A 144 10.36 -1.37 -5.69
CA LEU A 144 10.35 -0.13 -6.46
C LEU A 144 10.44 -0.39 -7.97
N THR A 145 9.68 0.38 -8.72
CA THR A 145 9.78 0.49 -10.18
C THR A 145 9.89 1.96 -10.56
N LEU A 146 10.83 2.30 -11.43
CA LEU A 146 10.93 3.63 -12.03
C LEU A 146 10.24 3.64 -13.39
N HIS A 147 9.33 4.60 -13.59
CA HIS A 147 8.82 4.97 -14.89
C HIS A 147 9.47 6.28 -15.31
N LYS A 148 10.15 6.30 -16.47
CA LYS A 148 10.82 7.48 -17.01
C LYS A 148 10.61 7.54 -18.52
N ASN A 149 9.93 8.57 -19.00
CA ASN A 149 9.54 8.77 -20.40
C ASN A 149 8.80 7.53 -20.98
N ASN A 150 7.80 7.02 -20.26
CA ASN A 150 7.04 5.80 -20.58
C ASN A 150 7.88 4.50 -20.61
N ILE A 151 9.16 4.55 -20.20
CA ILE A 151 10.02 3.38 -20.09
C ILE A 151 10.06 2.93 -18.64
N LYS A 152 9.91 1.61 -18.43
CA LYS A 152 9.94 0.96 -17.13
C LYS A 152 11.34 0.43 -16.81
N TYR A 153 11.81 0.70 -15.59
CA TYR A 153 13.07 0.20 -15.03
C TYR A 153 12.80 -0.49 -13.68
N TYR A 154 13.55 -1.54 -13.40
CA TYR A 154 13.40 -2.41 -12.23
C TYR A 154 14.58 -2.24 -11.27
N GLN A 155 14.35 -2.38 -9.97
CA GLN A 155 15.40 -2.25 -8.96
C GLN A 155 16.50 -3.33 -9.13
N LYS A 156 17.78 -2.91 -9.09
CA LYS A 156 18.96 -3.74 -9.42
C LYS A 156 19.55 -4.57 -8.26
N ASN A 157 18.92 -4.61 -7.08
CA ASN A 157 19.58 -5.18 -5.88
C ASN A 157 19.18 -6.64 -5.58
N GLU A 158 20.12 -7.43 -5.04
CA GLU A 158 19.78 -8.64 -4.28
C GLU A 158 19.06 -8.21 -3.00
N VAL A 159 17.87 -8.78 -2.80
CA VAL A 159 16.72 -8.15 -2.11
C VAL A 159 16.20 -6.93 -2.90
N PRO A 160 15.30 -7.13 -3.88
CA PRO A 160 14.72 -6.04 -4.68
C PRO A 160 13.64 -5.27 -3.90
N TYR A 161 13.78 -5.20 -2.57
CA TYR A 161 12.82 -4.64 -1.65
C TYR A 161 13.50 -3.67 -0.69
N ILE A 162 12.79 -2.59 -0.37
CA ILE A 162 12.98 -1.88 0.89
C ILE A 162 12.49 -2.81 2.00
N ASP A 163 13.31 -3.05 3.02
CA ASP A 163 12.97 -3.91 4.15
C ASP A 163 13.44 -3.35 5.51
N ASP A 164 13.85 -2.08 5.57
CA ASP A 164 14.13 -1.39 6.83
C ASP A 164 13.68 0.06 6.76
N CYS A 165 13.13 0.60 7.84
CA CYS A 165 12.68 1.98 7.93
C CYS A 165 13.19 2.63 9.22
N THR A 166 13.86 3.77 9.07
CA THR A 166 14.31 4.59 10.21
C THR A 166 13.64 5.98 10.13
N PRO A 167 12.46 6.15 10.75
CA PRO A 167 11.75 7.41 10.78
C PRO A 167 12.30 8.39 11.81
N TYR A 168 12.22 9.67 11.45
CA TYR A 168 12.66 10.79 12.27
C TYR A 168 11.50 11.76 12.48
N PHE A 169 11.45 12.32 13.69
CA PHE A 169 10.75 13.55 13.99
C PHE A 169 11.72 14.73 13.89
N GLN A 170 11.27 15.82 13.29
CA GLN A 170 12.06 17.03 13.13
C GLN A 170 11.24 18.27 13.43
N VAL A 171 11.87 19.26 14.04
CA VAL A 171 11.37 20.62 14.21
C VAL A 171 12.30 21.55 13.45
N ASP A 172 11.77 22.30 12.49
CA ASP A 172 12.59 23.22 11.69
C ASP A 172 12.99 24.48 12.49
N THR A 173 13.72 25.40 11.84
CA THR A 173 14.17 26.66 12.46
C THR A 173 13.02 27.64 12.75
N LYS A 174 11.83 27.40 12.20
CA LYS A 174 10.61 28.20 12.40
C LYS A 174 9.65 27.55 13.42
N GLY A 175 10.01 26.39 13.97
CA GLY A 175 9.18 25.63 14.92
C GLY A 175 8.15 24.69 14.27
N ASN A 176 8.19 24.49 12.95
CA ASN A 176 7.29 23.55 12.28
C ASN A 176 7.76 22.11 12.50
N CYS A 177 6.83 21.25 12.87
CA CYS A 177 7.09 19.83 13.13
C CYS A 177 6.84 19.00 11.87
N CYS A 178 7.63 17.95 11.66
CA CYS A 178 7.35 16.92 10.66
C CYS A 178 7.86 15.56 11.10
N VAL A 179 7.26 14.51 10.53
CA VAL A 179 7.82 13.15 10.55
C VAL A 179 8.20 12.76 9.14
N PHE A 180 9.38 12.17 8.99
CA PHE A 180 9.82 11.68 7.69
C PHE A 180 10.67 10.42 7.78
N PHE A 181 10.64 9.65 6.71
CA PHE A 181 11.53 8.52 6.45
C PHE A 181 11.69 8.37 4.96
N GLY A 182 12.83 7.86 4.53
CA GLY A 182 13.08 7.67 3.12
C GLY A 182 14.36 6.93 2.86
N TRP A 183 14.55 6.59 1.60
CA TRP A 183 15.65 5.79 1.11
C TRP A 183 16.24 6.46 -0.11
N LYS A 184 17.55 6.34 -0.25
CA LYS A 184 18.34 7.01 -1.28
C LYS A 184 19.24 6.03 -2.01
N GLY A 185 19.68 6.43 -3.20
CA GLY A 185 20.67 5.68 -3.98
C GLY A 185 20.10 4.42 -4.61
N PHE A 186 18.86 4.47 -5.10
CA PHE A 186 18.27 3.34 -5.82
C PHE A 186 18.80 3.28 -7.25
N ASN A 187 19.33 2.11 -7.60
CA ASN A 187 19.72 1.79 -8.96
C ASN A 187 18.59 1.02 -9.64
N PHE A 188 18.13 1.56 -10.76
CA PHE A 188 17.14 0.94 -11.61
C PHE A 188 17.79 0.50 -12.91
N GLU A 189 17.40 -0.67 -13.41
CA GLU A 189 17.89 -1.22 -14.66
C GLU A 189 16.77 -1.72 -15.56
N ARG A 190 17.04 -1.75 -16.86
CA ARG A 190 16.25 -2.51 -17.82
C ARG A 190 17.13 -3.18 -18.84
N THR A 191 16.66 -4.28 -19.40
CA THR A 191 17.28 -4.92 -20.55
C THR A 191 16.82 -4.22 -21.83
N LYS A 192 17.76 -3.69 -22.62
CA LYS A 192 17.51 -3.04 -23.93
C LYS A 192 17.59 -3.99 -25.12
N GLY A 193 18.20 -5.14 -24.94
CA GLY A 193 18.45 -6.11 -25.99
C GLY A 193 19.43 -7.17 -25.50
N TYR A 194 19.91 -7.98 -26.43
CA TYR A 194 20.92 -9.00 -26.17
C TYR A 194 22.01 -8.90 -27.22
N ASN A 195 23.27 -8.99 -26.79
CA ASN A 195 24.36 -9.19 -27.74
C ASN A 195 24.22 -10.60 -28.33
N GLN A 196 24.27 -10.72 -29.66
CA GLN A 196 24.35 -12.01 -30.33
C GLN A 196 25.82 -12.48 -30.33
N GLY A 197 26.11 -13.52 -29.56
CA GLY A 197 27.34 -14.30 -29.64
C GLY A 197 27.04 -15.70 -30.15
N PHE A 198 28.02 -16.35 -30.79
CA PHE A 198 27.87 -17.64 -31.50
C PHE A 198 27.34 -18.80 -30.62
N TRP A 199 27.45 -18.72 -29.28
CA TRP A 199 26.98 -19.75 -28.33
C TRP A 199 26.25 -19.24 -27.08
N THR A 200 26.26 -17.92 -26.77
CA THR A 200 25.60 -17.36 -25.59
C THR A 200 25.11 -15.92 -25.84
N SER A 201 23.88 -15.61 -25.41
CA SER A 201 23.31 -14.25 -25.43
C SER A 201 23.49 -13.56 -24.08
N TYR A 202 24.12 -12.38 -24.06
CA TYR A 202 24.22 -11.55 -22.85
C TYR A 202 23.28 -10.35 -22.92
N PRO A 203 22.55 -10.02 -21.84
CA PRO A 203 21.63 -8.88 -21.83
C PRO A 203 22.40 -7.56 -21.84
N ILE A 204 22.01 -6.67 -22.75
CA ILE A 204 22.45 -5.26 -22.78
C ILE A 204 21.58 -4.50 -21.77
N LYS A 205 22.21 -3.92 -20.75
CA LYS A 205 21.51 -3.22 -19.66
C LYS A 205 21.64 -1.71 -19.80
N GLU A 206 20.54 -1.00 -19.58
CA GLU A 206 20.53 0.44 -19.29
C GLU A 206 20.28 0.63 -17.80
N GLN A 207 21.02 1.53 -17.17
CA GLN A 207 20.88 1.84 -15.74
C GLN A 207 20.57 3.31 -15.54
N VAL A 208 19.69 3.58 -14.57
CA VAL A 208 19.32 4.92 -14.12
C VAL A 208 19.36 4.92 -12.60
N THR A 209 19.99 5.92 -12.02
CA THR A 209 19.97 6.15 -10.58
C THR A 209 18.96 7.25 -10.27
N GLU A 210 18.03 6.96 -9.37
CA GLU A 210 17.12 7.97 -8.83
C GLU A 210 17.35 8.10 -7.33
N ASN A 211 17.41 9.35 -6.87
CA ASN A 211 18.07 9.64 -5.61
C ASN A 211 17.17 9.50 -4.38
N LEU A 212 15.85 9.40 -4.52
CA LEU A 212 14.99 9.50 -3.34
C LEU A 212 13.59 8.90 -3.50
N VAL A 213 13.24 8.01 -2.57
CA VAL A 213 11.85 7.72 -2.17
C VAL A 213 11.70 8.21 -0.74
N ILE A 214 10.81 9.18 -0.50
CA ILE A 214 10.61 9.76 0.83
C ILE A 214 9.13 9.83 1.16
N PHE A 215 8.82 9.51 2.40
CA PHE A 215 7.56 9.84 3.06
C PHE A 215 7.82 11.00 4.02
N GLN A 216 7.09 12.09 3.89
CA GLN A 216 7.27 13.27 4.72
C GLN A 216 5.92 13.91 5.03
N PHE A 217 5.60 14.00 6.32
CA PHE A 217 4.31 14.45 6.82
C PHE A 217 4.50 15.62 7.79
N TYR A 218 3.75 16.69 7.55
CA TYR A 218 3.77 17.93 8.34
C TYR A 218 2.51 18.11 9.20
N SER A 219 1.62 17.13 9.21
CA SER A 219 0.44 17.14 10.08
C SER A 219 -0.10 15.74 10.36
N SER A 220 -0.82 15.61 11.47
CA SER A 220 -1.59 14.40 11.81
C SER A 220 -2.62 14.07 10.72
N LYS A 221 -3.19 15.08 10.06
CA LYS A 221 -4.13 14.91 8.95
C LYS A 221 -3.49 14.22 7.74
N GLU A 222 -2.25 14.53 7.41
CA GLU A 222 -1.55 13.89 6.29
C GLU A 222 -1.27 12.41 6.60
N LEU A 223 -0.81 12.10 7.81
CA LEU A 223 -0.63 10.71 8.28
C LEU A 223 -1.95 9.94 8.27
N GLN A 224 -3.03 10.55 8.76
CA GLN A 224 -4.37 9.96 8.73
C GLN A 224 -4.84 9.69 7.30
N SER A 225 -4.57 10.61 6.35
CA SER A 225 -4.98 10.41 4.95
C SER A 225 -4.33 9.19 4.31
N LEU A 226 -3.07 8.88 4.64
CA LEU A 226 -2.41 7.66 4.18
C LEU A 226 -2.99 6.42 4.87
N LYS A 227 -3.29 6.48 6.17
CA LYS A 227 -3.94 5.36 6.88
C LYS A 227 -5.31 5.03 6.29
N ASP A 228 -6.10 6.05 5.97
CA ASP A 228 -7.42 5.88 5.36
C ASP A 228 -7.29 5.29 3.96
N ALA A 229 -6.30 5.73 3.18
CA ALA A 229 -6.00 5.17 1.86
C ALA A 229 -5.54 3.70 1.95
N LEU A 230 -4.90 3.28 3.05
CA LEU A 230 -4.49 1.90 3.33
C LEU A 230 -5.61 1.05 3.96
N ASN A 231 -6.79 1.60 4.23
CA ASN A 231 -7.86 0.87 4.92
C ASN A 231 -8.50 -0.19 4.01
N LEU A 232 -8.13 -1.44 4.25
CA LEU A 232 -8.58 -2.59 3.47
C LEU A 232 -10.08 -2.86 3.63
N GLU A 233 -10.66 -2.67 4.81
CA GLU A 233 -12.09 -2.94 5.02
C GLU A 233 -12.96 -1.95 4.28
N THR A 234 -12.62 -0.66 4.34
CA THR A 234 -13.33 0.36 3.56
C THR A 234 -13.21 0.08 2.06
N ALA A 235 -12.04 -0.37 1.58
CA ALA A 235 -11.86 -0.75 0.18
C ALA A 235 -12.70 -1.98 -0.22
N ARG A 236 -12.78 -3.01 0.62
CA ARG A 236 -13.65 -4.18 0.38
C ARG A 236 -15.13 -3.79 0.31
N GLN A 237 -15.59 -2.92 1.22
CA GLN A 237 -16.97 -2.43 1.21
C GLN A 237 -17.30 -1.62 -0.04
N GLU A 238 -16.36 -0.83 -0.57
CA GLU A 238 -16.55 -0.11 -1.83
C GLU A 238 -16.70 -1.05 -3.02
N LEU A 239 -15.93 -2.13 -3.09
CA LEU A 239 -16.08 -3.13 -4.15
C LEU A 239 -17.43 -3.83 -4.05
N LEU A 240 -17.86 -4.23 -2.85
CA LEU A 240 -19.19 -4.81 -2.62
C LEU A 240 -20.31 -3.90 -3.11
N ASN A 241 -20.26 -2.62 -2.73
CA ASN A 241 -21.31 -1.66 -3.07
C ASN A 241 -21.36 -1.36 -4.57
N LYS A 242 -20.21 -1.33 -5.25
CA LYS A 242 -20.15 -1.19 -6.71
C LYS A 242 -20.82 -2.37 -7.42
N THR A 243 -20.55 -3.59 -6.97
CA THR A 243 -21.14 -4.80 -7.56
C THR A 243 -22.66 -4.82 -7.36
N LYS A 244 -23.16 -4.51 -6.15
CA LYS A 244 -24.60 -4.40 -5.88
C LYS A 244 -25.28 -3.35 -6.77
N SER A 245 -24.68 -2.17 -6.89
CA SER A 245 -25.23 -1.11 -7.75
C SER A 245 -25.27 -1.52 -9.23
N SER A 246 -24.29 -2.29 -9.70
CA SER A 246 -24.29 -2.82 -11.08
C SER A 246 -25.43 -3.81 -11.30
N GLU A 247 -25.66 -4.73 -10.35
CA GLU A 247 -26.77 -5.70 -10.42
C GLU A 247 -28.14 -5.00 -10.42
N GLU A 248 -28.30 -3.94 -9.63
CA GLU A 248 -29.51 -3.12 -9.61
C GLU A 248 -29.75 -2.44 -10.97
N ILE A 249 -28.70 -1.89 -11.60
CA ILE A 249 -28.80 -1.29 -12.93
C ILE A 249 -29.16 -2.34 -13.99
N ASP A 250 -28.51 -3.50 -13.97
CA ASP A 250 -28.81 -4.59 -14.92
C ASP A 250 -30.26 -5.09 -14.79
N SER A 251 -30.84 -5.00 -13.59
CA SER A 251 -32.24 -5.39 -13.37
C SER A 251 -33.25 -4.45 -14.06
N LEU A 252 -32.87 -3.20 -14.36
CA LEU A 252 -33.71 -2.23 -15.07
C LEU A 252 -33.85 -2.54 -16.58
N PHE A 253 -33.01 -3.43 -17.12
CA PHE A 253 -33.01 -3.80 -18.54
C PHE A 253 -33.57 -5.21 -18.81
N LYS A 254 -34.16 -5.85 -17.80
CA LYS A 254 -34.82 -7.17 -17.89
C LYS A 254 -36.33 -7.02 -17.74
#